data_AF-A0A376TH47-F1
#
_entry.id   AF-A0A376TH47-F1
#
_cell.length_a   1.000
_cell.length_b   1.000
_cell.length_c   1.000
_cell.angle_alpha   90.00
_cell.angle_beta   90.00
_cell.angle_gamma   90.00
#
_symmetry.space_group_name_H-M   'P 1'
#
loop_
_entity.id
_entity.type
_entity.pdbx_description
1 polymer ?
#
loop_
_entity_poly.entity_id
_entity_poly.type
_entity_poly.pdbx_seq_one_letter_code
_entity_poly.pdbx_strand_id
1 'polypeptide(L)'
;MMPEHRMVEVTTARGTYRYVYDALGRRTEKQHISPDGKPYNRTKFLWDGMRLAQESRPEGTGSLYIYRDPGSYEPLARVDKAGKEGPNRILYFHTDVNGAPEEMTDSDGKIVWETGYQVWGNTIQEKDHGGVEQNLRYQGQYLDRGNGAALQSAQVL
;
A
#
# COMPACT_ATOMS: atom_id res chain seq x y z
N MET A 1 -3.49 -15.72 -28.86
CA MET A 1 -2.17 -15.45 -28.25
C MET A 1 -2.07 -13.95 -28.08
N MET A 2 -2.18 -13.43 -26.85
CA MET A 2 -2.06 -11.99 -26.56
C MET A 2 -1.37 -11.84 -25.19
N PRO A 3 -0.14 -11.33 -25.09
CA PRO A 3 0.46 -11.01 -23.81
C PRO A 3 0.86 -9.53 -23.77
N GLU A 4 0.07 -8.68 -23.11
CA GLU A 4 0.45 -7.28 -22.95
C GLU A 4 -0.18 -6.63 -21.72
N HIS A 5 0.65 -5.85 -21.02
CA HIS A 5 0.38 -5.13 -19.79
C HIS A 5 -1.03 -4.51 -19.78
N ARG A 6 -1.88 -4.98 -18.86
CA ARG A 6 -3.24 -4.46 -18.74
C ARG A 6 -3.15 -3.04 -18.18
N MET A 7 -3.76 -2.09 -18.87
CA MET A 7 -4.01 -0.76 -18.32
C MET A 7 -5.50 -0.63 -18.03
N VAL A 8 -5.84 -0.21 -16.81
CA VAL A 8 -7.23 -0.06 -16.37
C VAL A 8 -7.45 1.37 -15.88
N GLU A 9 -8.50 2.02 -16.35
CA GLU A 9 -8.89 3.36 -15.90
C GLU A 9 -10.18 3.27 -15.07
N VAL A 10 -10.23 4.02 -13.96
CA VAL A 10 -11.33 4.05 -13.01
C VAL A 10 -11.62 5.50 -12.63
N THR A 11 -12.83 5.97 -12.88
CA THR A 11 -13.29 7.29 -12.44
C THR A 11 -14.12 7.19 -11.17
N THR A 12 -13.78 8.00 -10.18
CA THR A 12 -14.49 8.11 -8.90
C THR A 12 -14.93 9.54 -8.64
N ALA A 13 -15.69 9.77 -7.57
CA ALA A 13 -16.06 11.12 -7.14
C ALA A 13 -14.85 12.02 -6.78
N ARG A 14 -13.65 11.44 -6.59
CA ARG A 14 -12.42 12.17 -6.24
C ARG A 14 -11.43 12.33 -7.41
N GLY A 15 -11.74 11.81 -8.60
CA GLY A 15 -10.91 11.94 -9.80
C GLY A 15 -10.80 10.64 -10.60
N THR A 16 -9.99 10.69 -11.66
CA THR A 16 -9.77 9.55 -12.56
C THR A 16 -8.40 8.93 -12.28
N TYR A 17 -8.36 7.63 -12.08
CA TYR A 17 -7.14 6.88 -11.80
C TYR A 17 -6.86 5.88 -12.89
N ARG A 18 -5.59 5.67 -13.18
CA ARG A 18 -5.12 4.68 -14.16
C ARG A 18 -4.11 3.76 -13.51
N TYR A 19 -4.29 2.48 -13.74
CA TYR A 19 -3.50 1.41 -13.15
C TYR A 19 -2.79 0.63 -14.25
N VAL A 20 -1.52 0.33 -14.03
CA VAL A 20 -0.70 -0.50 -14.92
C VAL A 20 -0.31 -1.76 -14.19
N TYR A 21 -0.36 -2.89 -14.90
CA TYR A 21 -0.10 -4.22 -14.34
C TYR A 21 0.96 -4.95 -15.15
N ASP A 22 1.76 -5.78 -14.49
CA ASP A 22 2.65 -6.73 -15.16
C ASP A 22 1.91 -8.01 -15.60
N ALA A 23 2.64 -8.93 -16.25
CA ALA A 23 2.08 -10.18 -16.76
C ALA A 23 1.56 -11.14 -15.66
N LEU A 24 1.92 -10.92 -14.39
CA LEU A 24 1.45 -11.70 -13.25
C LEU A 24 0.21 -11.06 -12.59
N GLY A 25 -0.32 -9.96 -13.13
CA GLY A 25 -1.43 -9.22 -12.54
C GLY A 25 -1.01 -8.34 -11.36
N ARG A 26 0.29 -8.10 -11.15
CA ARG A 26 0.72 -7.21 -10.08
C ARG A 26 0.70 -5.77 -10.58
N ARG A 27 0.10 -4.89 -9.78
CA ARG A 27 0.06 -3.45 -10.07
C ARG A 27 1.47 -2.88 -10.02
N THR A 28 1.97 -2.31 -11.10
CA THR A 28 3.29 -1.67 -11.19
C THR A 28 3.20 -0.15 -11.10
N GLU A 29 2.04 0.43 -11.42
CA GLU A 29 1.84 1.88 -11.39
C GLU A 29 0.39 2.25 -11.07
N LYS A 30 0.20 3.33 -10.29
CA LYS A 30 -1.07 4.05 -10.10
C LYS A 30 -0.83 5.50 -10.51
N GLN A 31 -1.66 6.02 -11.41
CA GLN A 31 -1.61 7.41 -11.88
C GLN A 31 -2.91 8.11 -11.52
N HIS A 32 -2.83 9.35 -11.03
CA HIS A 32 -3.97 10.26 -10.97
C HIS A 32 -4.00 11.10 -12.23
N ILE A 33 -5.13 11.06 -12.93
CA ILE A 33 -5.35 11.68 -14.23
C ILE A 33 -6.15 12.97 -14.05
N SER A 34 -5.64 14.07 -14.60
CA SER A 34 -6.32 15.37 -14.62
C SER A 34 -7.47 15.37 -15.63
N PRO A 35 -8.40 16.34 -15.57
CA PRO A 35 -9.50 16.44 -16.54
C PRO A 35 -9.07 16.53 -18.01
N ASP A 36 -7.85 17.01 -18.30
CA ASP A 36 -7.26 17.04 -19.65
C ASP A 36 -6.59 15.72 -20.05
N GLY A 37 -6.77 14.64 -19.27
CA GLY A 37 -6.33 13.29 -19.58
C GLY A 37 -4.86 13.00 -19.26
N LYS A 38 -4.14 13.91 -18.59
CA LYS A 38 -2.71 13.75 -18.29
C LYS A 38 -2.47 13.22 -16.88
N PRO A 39 -1.48 12.34 -16.67
CA PRO A 39 -1.09 11.94 -15.33
C PRO A 39 -0.37 13.10 -14.62
N TYR A 40 -0.83 13.48 -13.43
CA TYR A 40 -0.21 14.53 -12.62
C TYR A 40 0.33 14.05 -11.27
N ASN A 41 -0.11 12.88 -10.80
CA ASN A 41 0.46 12.19 -9.66
C ASN A 41 0.66 10.71 -10.00
N ARG A 42 1.71 10.09 -9.46
CA ARG A 42 2.06 8.71 -9.73
C ARG A 42 2.69 8.03 -8.52
N THR A 43 2.23 6.81 -8.25
CA THR A 43 2.91 5.85 -7.37
C THR A 43 3.39 4.66 -8.22
N LYS A 44 4.67 4.30 -8.08
CA LYS A 44 5.23 3.05 -8.63
C LYS A 44 5.35 2.02 -7.53
N PHE A 45 5.10 0.76 -7.90
CA PHE A 45 5.12 -0.39 -7.00
C PHE A 45 6.21 -1.35 -7.45
N LEU A 46 7.09 -1.75 -6.54
CA LEU A 46 8.10 -2.77 -6.74
C LEU A 46 7.71 -4.02 -5.96
N TRP A 47 7.89 -5.18 -6.56
CA TRP A 47 7.47 -6.47 -6.00
C TRP A 47 8.66 -7.40 -5.78
N ASP A 48 8.61 -8.14 -4.68
CA ASP A 48 9.44 -9.32 -4.41
C ASP A 48 8.53 -10.57 -4.39
N GLY A 49 8.55 -11.35 -5.47
CA GLY A 49 7.53 -12.37 -5.71
C GLY A 49 6.13 -11.73 -5.74
N MET A 50 5.22 -12.18 -4.88
CA MET A 50 3.87 -11.59 -4.74
C MET A 50 3.77 -10.60 -3.56
N ARG A 51 4.90 -10.21 -2.96
CA ARG A 51 4.96 -9.27 -1.85
C ARG A 51 5.30 -7.87 -2.36
N LEU A 52 4.60 -6.86 -1.86
CA LEU A 52 4.91 -5.47 -2.18
C LEU A 52 6.20 -5.10 -1.46
N ALA A 53 7.29 -4.90 -2.20
CA ALA A 53 8.57 -4.50 -1.64
C ALA A 53 8.62 -2.98 -1.42
N GLN A 54 8.10 -2.19 -2.37
CA GLN A 54 8.25 -0.74 -2.29
C GLN A 54 7.12 0.02 -2.99
N GLU A 55 6.76 1.16 -2.41
CA GLU A 55 6.03 2.25 -3.07
C GLU A 55 6.96 3.45 -3.25
N SER A 56 6.92 4.10 -4.41
CA SER A 56 7.73 5.30 -4.68
C SER A 56 6.97 6.32 -5.50
N ARG A 57 7.20 7.60 -5.20
CA ARG A 57 6.65 8.73 -5.94
C ARG A 57 7.78 9.62 -6.50
N PRO A 58 7.54 10.36 -7.60
CA PRO A 58 8.57 11.17 -8.26
C PRO A 58 9.27 12.21 -7.36
N GLU A 59 8.57 12.73 -6.36
CA GLU A 59 9.09 13.68 -5.37
C GLU A 59 10.09 13.06 -4.38
N GLY A 60 10.32 11.74 -4.45
CA GLY A 60 11.24 11.01 -3.59
C GLY A 60 10.62 10.49 -2.30
N THR A 61 9.32 10.72 -2.08
CA THR A 61 8.55 10.07 -1.02
C THR A 61 8.24 8.62 -1.39
N GLY A 62 8.05 7.77 -0.38
CA GLY A 62 7.75 6.36 -0.60
C GLY A 62 7.92 5.52 0.65
N SER A 63 7.60 4.24 0.53
CA SER A 63 7.65 3.27 1.62
C SER A 63 8.36 2.00 1.15
N LEU A 64 9.34 1.53 1.92
CA LEU A 64 9.98 0.23 1.74
C LEU A 64 9.46 -0.73 2.82
N TYR A 65 8.98 -1.90 2.41
CA TYR A 65 8.43 -2.91 3.30
C TYR A 65 9.46 -4.01 3.57
N ILE A 66 9.64 -4.35 4.84
CA ILE A 66 10.56 -5.39 5.33
C ILE A 66 9.70 -6.49 5.94
N TYR A 67 9.97 -7.75 5.56
CA TYR A 67 9.24 -8.93 6.01
C TYR A 67 10.10 -9.76 6.97
N ARG A 68 9.47 -10.51 7.88
CA ARG A 68 10.15 -11.23 8.97
C ARG A 68 11.21 -12.22 8.46
N ASP A 69 10.84 -13.06 7.49
CA ASP A 69 11.68 -14.15 6.96
C ASP A 69 11.58 -14.25 5.43
N PRO A 70 12.55 -14.93 4.77
CA PRO A 70 12.43 -15.28 3.36
C PRO A 70 11.12 -16.04 3.07
N GLY A 71 10.34 -15.55 2.12
CA GLY A 71 9.03 -16.13 1.75
C GLY A 71 7.87 -15.80 2.70
N SER A 72 8.11 -15.20 3.88
CA SER A 72 7.04 -14.78 4.79
C SER A 72 6.28 -13.58 4.24
N TYR A 73 4.96 -13.56 4.41
CA TYR A 73 4.11 -12.40 4.11
C TYR A 73 3.89 -11.51 5.34
N GLU A 74 4.44 -11.89 6.49
CA GLU A 74 4.33 -11.12 7.73
C GLU A 74 5.25 -9.89 7.67
N PRO A 75 4.68 -8.68 7.63
CA PRO A 75 5.49 -7.47 7.62
C PRO A 75 6.11 -7.26 8.99
N LEU A 76 7.39 -6.88 9.00
CA LEU A 76 8.18 -6.60 10.20
C LEU A 76 8.33 -5.09 10.41
N ALA A 77 8.71 -4.37 9.35
CA ALA A 77 8.93 -2.93 9.43
C ALA A 77 8.63 -2.24 8.10
N ARG A 78 8.42 -0.92 8.17
CA ARG A 78 8.30 -0.03 7.03
C ARG A 78 9.24 1.15 7.18
N VAL A 79 9.96 1.48 6.12
CA VAL A 79 10.80 2.70 6.07
C VAL A 79 10.14 3.69 5.14
N ASP A 80 9.64 4.78 5.71
CA ASP A 80 9.02 5.88 4.97
C ASP A 80 10.04 6.98 4.67
N LYS A 81 10.14 7.37 3.40
CA LYS A 81 10.98 8.47 2.93
C LYS A 81 10.20 9.77 2.89
N ALA A 82 10.73 10.82 3.51
CA ALA A 82 10.17 12.17 3.50
C ALA A 82 10.69 13.04 2.33
N GLY A 83 10.91 12.44 1.15
CA GLY A 83 11.51 13.10 -0.01
C GLY A 83 12.99 12.74 -0.20
N LYS A 84 13.67 13.43 -1.11
CA LYS A 84 15.07 13.09 -1.49
C LYS A 84 16.10 13.34 -0.39
N GLU A 85 15.85 14.34 0.46
CA GLU A 85 16.81 14.79 1.50
C GLU A 85 16.20 14.76 2.91
N GLY A 86 14.93 14.35 3.04
CA GLY A 86 14.26 14.25 4.33
C GLY A 86 14.72 13.02 5.13
N PRO A 87 14.65 13.06 6.48
CA PRO A 87 14.95 11.90 7.29
C PRO A 87 13.96 10.76 7.01
N ASN A 88 14.46 9.52 7.06
CA ASN A 88 13.60 8.36 6.98
C ASN A 88 12.90 8.13 8.33
N ARG A 89 11.63 7.75 8.29
CA ARG A 89 10.88 7.29 9.45
C ARG A 89 10.80 5.76 9.41
N ILE A 90 11.23 5.10 10.47
CA ILE A 90 11.10 3.65 10.62
C ILE A 90 9.85 3.38 11.46
N LEU A 91 9.00 2.49 10.97
CA LEU A 91 7.80 2.04 11.62
C LEU A 91 7.84 0.52 11.77
N TYR A 92 7.36 0.01 12.90
CA TYR A 92 7.37 -1.42 13.21
C TYR A 92 5.94 -1.94 13.19
N PHE A 93 5.72 -3.09 12.56
CA PHE A 93 4.41 -3.73 12.52
C PHE A 93 4.23 -4.66 13.72
N HIS A 94 3.03 -4.64 14.28
CA HIS A 94 2.53 -5.68 15.17
C HIS A 94 1.34 -6.34 14.50
N THR A 95 1.41 -7.67 14.36
CA THR A 95 0.46 -8.44 13.56
C THR A 95 -0.30 -9.45 14.42
N ASP A 96 -1.52 -9.75 14.01
CA ASP A 96 -2.26 -10.91 14.50
C ASP A 96 -1.57 -12.22 14.06
N VAL A 97 -1.99 -13.36 14.62
CA VAL A 97 -1.45 -14.71 14.35
C VAL A 97 -1.54 -15.13 12.88
N ASN A 98 -2.43 -14.50 12.11
CA ASN A 98 -2.58 -14.73 10.66
C ASN A 98 -1.69 -13.79 9.81
N GLY A 99 -0.91 -12.91 10.44
CA GLY A 99 -0.02 -11.95 9.80
C GLY A 99 -0.68 -10.63 9.37
N ALA A 100 -1.95 -10.39 9.70
CA ALA A 100 -2.62 -9.13 9.42
C ALA A 100 -2.07 -8.00 10.34
N PRO A 101 -1.68 -6.83 9.80
CA PRO A 101 -1.21 -5.71 10.62
C PRO A 101 -2.33 -5.16 11.52
N GLU A 102 -2.14 -5.18 12.84
CA GLU A 102 -3.08 -4.61 13.82
C GLU A 102 -2.60 -3.28 14.38
N GLU A 103 -1.28 -3.08 14.48
CA GLU A 103 -0.69 -1.86 15.01
C GLU A 103 0.62 -1.53 14.30
N MET A 104 0.97 -0.24 14.27
CA MET A 104 2.31 0.22 13.97
C MET A 104 2.82 1.16 15.06
N THR A 105 4.08 1.01 15.41
CA THR A 105 4.80 1.93 16.31
C THR A 105 5.95 2.64 15.60
N ASP A 106 6.32 3.83 16.07
CA ASP A 106 7.58 4.48 15.68
C ASP A 106 8.78 3.95 16.48
N SER A 107 9.95 4.57 16.29
CA SER A 107 11.20 4.22 16.96
C SER A 107 11.20 4.41 18.47
N ASP A 108 10.29 5.23 19.01
CA ASP A 108 10.15 5.47 20.44
C ASP A 108 9.12 4.52 21.07
N GLY A 109 8.56 3.60 20.28
CA GLY A 109 7.53 2.66 20.71
C GLY A 109 6.14 3.29 20.82
N LYS A 110 5.95 4.51 20.30
CA LYS A 110 4.63 5.16 20.31
C LYS A 110 3.77 4.59 19.19
N ILE A 111 2.52 4.26 19.51
CA ILE A 111 1.52 3.84 18.52
C ILE A 111 1.24 5.00 17.55
N VAL A 112 1.36 4.73 16.26
CA VAL A 112 1.14 5.71 15.18
C VAL A 112 -0.02 5.33 14.26
N TRP A 113 -0.39 4.05 14.27
CA TRP A 113 -1.54 3.52 13.54
C TRP A 113 -2.01 2.25 14.24
N GLU A 114 -3.32 2.05 14.32
CA GLU A 114 -3.91 0.80 14.82
C GLU A 114 -5.22 0.48 14.10
N THR A 115 -5.57 -0.80 14.06
CA THR A 115 -6.84 -1.26 13.51
C THR A 115 -7.38 -2.48 14.26
N GLY A 116 -8.69 -2.67 14.23
CA GLY A 116 -9.34 -3.90 14.68
C GLY A 116 -9.95 -4.65 13.51
N TYR A 117 -9.70 -5.96 13.42
CA TYR A 117 -10.37 -6.86 12.47
C TYR A 117 -11.55 -7.58 13.14
N GLN A 118 -12.67 -7.73 12.44
CA GLN A 118 -13.68 -8.73 12.80
C GLN A 118 -13.15 -10.13 12.48
N VAL A 119 -13.72 -11.16 13.12
CA VAL A 119 -13.38 -12.59 12.97
C VAL A 119 -13.35 -13.10 11.51
N TRP A 120 -13.91 -12.33 10.56
CA TRP A 120 -13.95 -12.65 9.12
C TRP A 120 -13.29 -11.58 8.22
N GLY A 121 -12.36 -10.78 8.75
CA GLY A 121 -11.49 -9.92 7.96
C GLY A 121 -12.05 -8.57 7.50
N ASN A 122 -13.25 -8.19 7.95
CA ASN A 122 -13.72 -6.82 7.80
C ASN A 122 -13.11 -5.93 8.90
N THR A 123 -12.51 -4.82 8.49
CA THR A 123 -11.92 -3.83 9.40
C THR A 123 -13.03 -3.08 10.13
N ILE A 124 -13.02 -3.08 11.47
CA ILE A 124 -14.03 -2.40 12.30
C ILE A 124 -13.75 -0.91 12.36
N GLN A 125 -12.49 -0.55 12.53
CA GLN A 125 -12.04 0.83 12.68
C GLN A 125 -10.52 0.90 12.45
N GLU A 126 -10.08 1.89 11.69
CA GLU A 126 -8.67 2.29 11.65
C GLU A 126 -8.54 3.60 12.41
N LYS A 127 -7.52 3.70 13.25
CA LYS A 127 -7.17 4.92 13.95
C LYS A 127 -5.75 5.31 13.55
N ASP A 128 -5.65 6.48 12.95
CA ASP A 128 -4.38 7.12 12.64
C ASP A 128 -4.02 8.11 13.75
N HIS A 129 -2.87 7.88 14.38
CA HIS A 129 -2.36 8.68 15.49
C HIS A 129 -1.12 9.49 15.09
N GLY A 130 -0.67 9.37 13.84
CA GLY A 130 0.66 9.86 13.42
C GLY A 130 0.78 10.21 11.94
N GLY A 131 -0.32 10.40 11.21
CA GLY A 131 -0.33 10.69 9.78
C GLY A 131 0.14 9.50 8.94
N VAL A 132 -0.09 8.28 9.41
CA VAL A 132 0.42 7.05 8.81
C VAL A 132 -0.70 6.38 8.01
N GLU A 133 -0.60 6.46 6.70
CA GLU A 133 -1.42 5.64 5.80
C GLU A 133 -0.83 4.24 5.69
N GLN A 134 -1.41 3.28 6.41
CA GLN A 134 -1.05 1.87 6.29
C GLN A 134 -1.98 1.19 5.28
N ASN A 135 -1.41 0.53 4.26
CA ASN A 135 -2.20 -0.11 3.20
C ASN A 135 -2.06 -1.65 3.09
N LEU A 136 -1.11 -2.33 3.76
CA LEU A 136 -1.07 -3.80 3.74
C LEU A 136 -2.23 -4.39 4.56
N ARG A 137 -2.93 -5.38 4.01
CA ARG A 137 -3.98 -6.13 4.70
C ARG A 137 -3.52 -7.58 4.90
N TYR A 138 -4.42 -8.56 4.78
CA TYR A 138 -4.03 -9.98 4.77
C TYR A 138 -2.99 -10.28 3.69
N GLN A 139 -2.38 -11.46 3.78
CA GLN A 139 -1.31 -11.90 2.88
C GLN A 139 -1.64 -11.62 1.41
N GLY A 140 -0.80 -10.79 0.76
CA GLY A 140 -0.97 -10.41 -0.64
C GLY A 140 -2.12 -9.44 -0.93
N GLN A 141 -2.71 -8.80 0.09
CA GLN A 141 -3.76 -7.79 -0.07
C GLN A 141 -3.23 -6.39 0.24
N TYR A 142 -3.69 -5.43 -0.57
CA TYR A 142 -3.34 -4.03 -0.48
C TYR A 142 -4.61 -3.19 -0.55
N LEU A 143 -4.85 -2.33 0.45
CA LEU A 143 -5.93 -1.37 0.44
C LEU A 143 -5.55 -0.17 -0.43
N ASP A 144 -6.22 -0.04 -1.57
CA ASP A 144 -6.14 1.18 -2.36
C ASP A 144 -7.06 2.26 -1.80
N ARG A 145 -6.49 3.21 -1.06
CA ARG A 145 -7.16 4.44 -0.61
C ARG A 145 -7.35 5.38 -1.80
N GLY A 146 -8.41 5.17 -2.58
CA GLY A 146 -8.80 6.00 -3.72
C GLY A 146 -10.26 6.47 -3.67
N ASN A 147 -10.96 6.18 -2.58
CA ASN A 147 -12.40 5.99 -2.56
C ASN A 147 -12.94 6.23 -1.15
N GLY A 148 -13.95 7.09 -0.99
CA GLY A 148 -14.62 7.30 0.31
C GLY A 148 -15.39 6.08 0.84
N ALA A 149 -15.40 4.97 0.10
CA ALA A 149 -15.69 3.64 0.60
C ALA A 149 -14.42 2.85 0.41
N ALA A 150 -13.89 2.22 1.45
CA ALA A 150 -12.84 1.23 1.31
C ALA A 150 -13.31 0.20 0.27
N LEU A 151 -12.92 0.34 -0.99
CA LEU A 151 -12.95 -0.80 -1.88
C LEU A 151 -11.91 -1.70 -1.23
N GLN A 152 -12.38 -2.77 -0.58
CA GLN A 152 -11.59 -3.98 -0.49
C GLN A 152 -11.15 -4.23 -1.93
N SER A 153 -9.91 -3.86 -2.27
CA SER A 153 -9.29 -4.43 -3.44
C SER A 153 -9.04 -5.86 -3.01
N ALA A 154 -10.03 -6.71 -3.30
CA ALA A 154 -9.88 -8.13 -3.25
C ALA A 154 -8.70 -8.48 -4.17
N GLN A 155 -7.63 -8.98 -3.53
CA GLN A 155 -6.41 -9.47 -4.15
C GLN A 155 -5.57 -8.40 -4.88
N VAL A 156 -4.26 -8.46 -4.68
CA VAL A 156 -3.32 -7.93 -5.67
C VAL A 156 -3.40 -8.87 -6.88
N LEU A 157 -4.39 -8.63 -7.75
CA LEU A 157 -4.52 -9.15 -9.12
C LEU A 157 -4.87 -7.99 -10.07
#